data_AF-A0A8H5UEQ0-F1
#
_entry.id   AF-A0A8H5UEQ0-F1
#
_cell.length_a   1.000
_cell.length_b   1.000
_cell.length_c   1.000
_cell.angle_alpha   90.00
_cell.angle_beta   90.00
_cell.angle_gamma   90.00
#
_symmetry.space_group_name_H-M   'P 1'
#
loop_
_entity.id
_entity.type
_entity.pdbx_description
1 polymer ?
#
loop_
_entity_poly.entity_id
_entity_poly.type
_entity_poly.pdbx_seq_one_letter_code
_entity_poly.pdbx_strand_id
1 'polypeptide(L)'
;MAAVKTGPGAYSFMAMEMPDRFVESLSSRAGVQPNKIMEVLSRMIYGSNMILGAGGSLSTTYRICYAVFEERQIPEELAEDDFEYKEITQYMQFLNKPVSYENVMKCYRETLQHARTAKYLIARIVIERQPFDEATFKEANRLLTYNNDLSPQEPWTAHGGGNYRPWGMARDPRFLDPPQISSAMLGMINELATEMIALDRQPLKQENVQERIWNACRFCHRFILIHPFMDGNGRMYRLFLTTLLLRAGICPAVYGLYVFDRMRHWEAETSCYLQDNQALLSEAELVTFGPSQKLVNFVNQHMYCGWTSPDEHVTTFLQVTGQSTGQKPEDPAASKMYPR
;
A
#
# COMPACT_ATOMS: atom_id res chain seq x y z
N MET A 1 2.84 -1.76 70.56
CA MET A 1 3.51 -1.07 69.43
C MET A 1 4.38 -2.08 68.71
N ALA A 2 4.26 -2.16 67.37
CA ALA A 2 4.98 -3.01 66.41
C ALA A 2 4.73 -4.55 66.57
N ALA A 3 4.61 -5.38 65.53
CA ALA A 3 4.97 -5.25 64.12
C ALA A 3 4.07 -6.11 63.21
N VAL A 4 3.98 -5.66 61.96
CA VAL A 4 3.36 -6.25 60.77
C VAL A 4 4.14 -7.47 60.26
N LYS A 5 3.45 -8.46 59.67
CA LYS A 5 3.86 -9.16 58.44
C LYS A 5 2.67 -9.87 57.80
N THR A 6 2.00 -9.16 56.89
CA THR A 6 1.06 -9.69 55.90
C THR A 6 1.85 -10.32 54.75
N GLY A 7 1.46 -11.52 54.34
CA GLY A 7 2.08 -12.26 53.22
C GLY A 7 1.84 -11.60 51.86
N PRO A 8 2.64 -11.97 50.84
CA PRO A 8 2.56 -11.36 49.52
C PRO A 8 1.25 -11.78 48.82
N GLY A 9 0.42 -10.80 48.51
CA GLY A 9 -0.75 -10.96 47.67
C GLY A 9 -0.34 -11.42 46.28
N ALA A 10 -1.09 -12.38 45.75
CA ALA A 10 -1.03 -12.77 44.35
C ALA A 10 -1.36 -11.54 43.49
N TYR A 11 -0.33 -10.96 42.88
CA TYR A 11 -0.52 -10.03 41.78
C TYR A 11 -1.02 -10.85 40.58
N SER A 12 -2.33 -10.80 40.37
CA SER A 12 -2.93 -11.13 39.09
C SER A 12 -2.29 -10.20 38.06
N PHE A 13 -1.38 -10.72 37.26
CA PHE A 13 -1.01 -10.10 36.00
C PHE A 13 -2.28 -10.11 35.16
N MET A 14 -3.02 -9.00 35.17
CA MET A 14 -3.87 -8.68 34.04
C MET A 14 -2.96 -8.75 32.82
N ALA A 15 -3.24 -9.71 31.93
CA ALA A 15 -2.68 -9.69 30.60
C ALA A 15 -3.02 -8.31 30.04
N MET A 16 -2.03 -7.42 29.99
CA MET A 16 -2.09 -6.30 29.07
C MET A 16 -2.27 -6.96 27.71
N GLU A 17 -3.46 -6.80 27.12
CA GLU A 17 -3.70 -7.16 25.74
C GLU A 17 -2.59 -6.49 24.94
N MET A 18 -1.63 -7.30 24.47
CA MET A 18 -0.69 -6.85 23.47
C MET A 18 -1.55 -6.37 22.30
N PRO A 19 -1.37 -5.13 21.79
CA PRO A 19 -2.15 -4.68 20.66
C PRO A 19 -2.02 -5.71 19.55
N ASP A 20 -3.15 -6.22 19.05
CA ASP A 20 -3.18 -7.20 17.97
C ASP A 20 -2.28 -6.69 16.85
N ARG A 21 -1.22 -7.43 16.51
CA ARG A 21 -0.24 -6.96 15.53
C ARG A 21 -0.95 -6.69 14.21
N PHE A 22 -0.54 -5.66 13.48
CA PHE A 22 -1.20 -5.21 12.24
C PHE A 22 -1.59 -6.35 11.29
N VAL A 23 -0.68 -7.31 11.08
CA VAL A 23 -0.91 -8.47 10.19
C VAL A 23 -1.95 -9.43 10.79
N GLU A 24 -1.93 -9.66 12.10
CA GLU A 24 -2.90 -10.52 12.81
C GLU A 24 -4.31 -9.92 12.76
N SER A 25 -4.41 -8.61 13.04
CA SER A 25 -5.64 -7.84 12.92
C SER A 25 -6.25 -7.94 11.52
N LEU A 26 -5.42 -7.76 10.48
CA LEU A 26 -5.88 -7.86 9.09
C LEU A 26 -6.23 -9.30 8.69
N SER A 27 -5.43 -10.26 9.13
CA SER A 27 -5.64 -11.71 8.93
C SER A 27 -6.99 -12.15 9.48
N SER A 28 -7.29 -11.79 10.74
CA SER A 28 -8.56 -12.09 11.40
C SER A 28 -9.75 -11.53 10.62
N ARG A 29 -9.63 -10.28 10.16
CA ARG A 29 -10.69 -9.60 9.38
C ARG A 29 -10.89 -10.17 7.98
N ALA A 30 -9.80 -10.53 7.30
CA ALA A 30 -9.85 -11.07 5.94
C ALA A 30 -10.16 -12.57 5.92
N GLY A 31 -10.00 -13.29 7.04
CA GLY A 31 -10.06 -14.76 7.07
C GLY A 31 -8.90 -15.41 6.30
N VAL A 32 -7.72 -14.78 6.31
CA VAL A 32 -6.57 -15.15 5.47
C VAL A 32 -5.33 -15.26 6.33
N GLN A 33 -4.51 -16.29 6.10
CA GLN A 33 -3.30 -16.51 6.89
C GLN A 33 -2.31 -15.32 6.81
N PRO A 34 -1.64 -14.95 7.92
CA PRO A 34 -0.71 -13.82 7.99
C PRO A 34 0.38 -13.79 6.91
N ASN A 35 0.94 -14.95 6.56
CA ASN A 35 1.96 -15.07 5.50
C ASN A 35 1.44 -14.67 4.12
N LYS A 36 0.19 -15.02 3.80
CA LYS A 36 -0.48 -14.63 2.54
C LYS A 36 -0.76 -13.13 2.50
N ILE A 37 -1.18 -12.55 3.63
CA ILE A 37 -1.34 -11.10 3.77
C ILE A 37 0.00 -10.39 3.48
N MET A 38 1.08 -10.84 4.16
CA MET A 38 2.42 -10.29 4.00
C MET A 38 2.90 -10.35 2.55
N GLU A 39 2.72 -11.49 1.90
CA GLU A 39 3.13 -11.67 0.51
C GLU A 39 2.38 -10.76 -0.46
N VAL A 40 1.05 -10.73 -0.38
CA VAL A 40 0.22 -9.93 -1.30
C VAL A 40 0.51 -8.44 -1.14
N LEU A 41 0.59 -7.95 0.10
CA LEU A 41 0.90 -6.54 0.36
C LEU A 41 2.32 -6.18 -0.11
N SER A 42 3.29 -7.07 0.08
CA SER A 42 4.67 -6.85 -0.39
C SER A 42 4.74 -6.78 -1.92
N ARG A 43 4.05 -7.68 -2.63
CA ARG A 43 3.97 -7.67 -4.10
C ARG A 43 3.23 -6.43 -4.62
N MET A 44 2.16 -6.00 -3.95
CA MET A 44 1.44 -4.77 -4.26
C MET A 44 2.37 -3.54 -4.16
N ILE A 45 3.13 -3.43 -3.07
CA ILE A 45 4.10 -2.34 -2.88
C ILE A 45 5.21 -2.39 -3.92
N TYR A 46 5.80 -3.57 -4.14
CA TYR A 46 6.86 -3.76 -5.14
C TYR A 46 6.37 -3.36 -6.54
N GLY A 47 5.24 -3.91 -6.99
CA GLY A 47 4.69 -3.61 -8.30
C GLY A 47 4.30 -2.13 -8.48
N SER A 48 3.74 -1.52 -7.43
CA SER A 48 3.42 -0.09 -7.39
C SER A 48 4.66 0.81 -7.50
N ASN A 49 5.79 0.39 -6.92
CA ASN A 49 7.09 1.07 -7.10
C ASN A 49 7.68 0.83 -8.49
N MET A 50 7.60 -0.40 -9.02
CA MET A 50 8.15 -0.75 -10.33
C MET A 50 7.47 0.01 -11.48
N ILE A 51 6.18 0.37 -11.34
CA ILE A 51 5.49 1.26 -12.31
C ILE A 51 6.24 2.60 -12.48
N LEU A 52 6.85 3.12 -11.42
CA LEU A 52 7.63 4.36 -11.45
C LEU A 52 9.14 4.11 -11.59
N GLY A 53 9.56 2.85 -11.76
CA GLY A 53 10.97 2.48 -11.75
C GLY A 53 11.68 2.79 -10.42
N ALA A 54 10.92 2.88 -9.32
CA ALA A 54 11.38 3.21 -7.97
C ALA A 54 11.70 1.96 -7.14
N GLY A 55 12.37 2.12 -6.00
CA GLY A 55 12.55 1.02 -5.04
C GLY A 55 13.64 -0.02 -5.38
N GLY A 56 13.69 -1.10 -4.59
CA GLY A 56 14.65 -2.20 -4.72
C GLY A 56 14.07 -3.46 -5.39
N SER A 57 14.72 -4.61 -5.15
CA SER A 57 14.24 -5.92 -5.56
C SER A 57 12.94 -6.30 -4.83
N LEU A 58 12.24 -7.34 -5.31
CA LEU A 58 11.11 -7.92 -4.59
C LEU A 58 11.52 -8.46 -3.21
N SER A 59 12.69 -9.10 -3.12
CA SER A 59 13.23 -9.64 -1.86
C SER A 59 13.50 -8.54 -0.83
N THR A 60 14.13 -7.43 -1.26
CA THR A 60 14.32 -6.25 -0.41
C THR A 60 12.99 -5.65 0.02
N THR A 61 12.03 -5.54 -0.90
CA THR A 61 10.69 -5.02 -0.58
C THR A 61 9.99 -5.89 0.46
N TYR A 62 10.08 -7.21 0.32
CA TYR A 62 9.51 -8.15 1.29
C TYR A 62 10.08 -7.94 2.69
N ARG A 63 11.40 -7.83 2.84
CA ARG A 63 12.03 -7.63 4.17
C ARG A 63 11.65 -6.30 4.81
N ILE A 64 11.58 -5.24 4.02
CA ILE A 64 11.14 -3.92 4.49
C ILE A 64 9.67 -3.99 4.94
N CYS A 65 8.79 -4.57 4.11
CA CYS A 65 7.38 -4.73 4.45
C CYS A 65 7.21 -5.57 5.72
N TYR A 66 7.95 -6.67 5.84
CA TYR A 66 7.95 -7.52 7.01
C TYR A 66 8.32 -6.75 8.27
N ALA A 67 9.40 -5.98 8.25
CA ALA A 67 9.78 -5.16 9.39
C ALA A 67 8.72 -4.10 9.74
N VAL A 68 8.15 -3.41 8.75
CA VAL A 68 7.12 -2.38 8.97
C VAL A 68 5.82 -2.95 9.52
N PHE A 69 5.33 -4.04 8.94
CA PHE A 69 4.05 -4.65 9.29
C PHE A 69 4.11 -5.47 10.58
N GLU A 70 5.27 -6.03 10.92
CA GLU A 70 5.52 -6.70 12.21
C GLU A 70 5.99 -5.73 13.30
N GLU A 71 6.03 -4.42 13.02
CA GLU A 71 6.44 -3.38 14.00
C GLU A 71 7.84 -3.60 14.56
N ARG A 72 8.72 -4.16 13.73
CA ARG A 72 10.13 -4.30 14.08
C ARG A 72 10.84 -2.97 13.91
N GLN A 73 11.88 -2.79 14.70
CA GLN A 73 12.80 -1.68 14.49
C GLN A 73 13.44 -1.81 13.12
N ILE A 74 13.32 -0.75 12.32
CA ILE A 74 13.96 -0.63 11.01
C ILE A 74 14.61 0.75 10.93
N PRO A 75 15.88 0.87 10.50
CA PRO A 75 16.56 2.14 10.50
C PRO A 75 15.99 3.07 9.42
N GLU A 76 16.09 4.39 9.63
CA GLU A 76 15.67 5.37 8.61
C GLU A 76 16.73 5.57 7.52
N GLU A 77 17.98 5.30 7.86
CA GLU A 77 19.16 5.38 7.00
C GLU A 77 19.92 4.05 7.06
N LEU A 78 20.47 3.62 5.93
CA LEU A 78 21.29 2.41 5.87
C LEU A 78 22.77 2.80 5.89
N ALA A 79 23.57 2.02 6.60
CA ALA A 79 25.02 2.02 6.44
C ALA A 79 25.42 1.20 5.20
N GLU A 80 26.57 1.50 4.58
CA GLU A 80 27.02 0.78 3.37
C GLU A 80 27.30 -0.71 3.62
N ASP A 81 27.57 -1.08 4.86
CA ASP A 81 27.78 -2.46 5.29
C ASP A 81 26.46 -3.22 5.54
N ASP A 82 25.33 -2.53 5.63
CA ASP A 82 24.01 -3.15 5.78
C ASP A 82 23.68 -4.05 4.60
N PHE A 83 23.00 -5.16 4.90
CA PHE A 83 22.62 -6.15 3.91
C PHE A 83 21.68 -5.56 2.85
N GLU A 84 20.67 -4.80 3.26
CA GLU A 84 19.72 -4.11 2.39
C GLU A 84 20.42 -3.13 1.44
N TYR A 85 21.43 -2.39 1.91
CA TYR A 85 22.18 -1.44 1.09
C TYR A 85 22.90 -2.19 -0.04
N LYS A 86 23.59 -3.28 0.29
CA LYS A 86 24.32 -4.11 -0.68
C LYS A 86 23.38 -4.75 -1.70
N GLU A 87 22.22 -5.26 -1.28
CA GLU A 87 21.27 -5.87 -2.22
C GLU A 87 20.65 -4.84 -3.17
N ILE A 88 20.27 -3.66 -2.67
CA ILE A 88 19.75 -2.57 -3.52
C ILE A 88 20.84 -2.14 -4.52
N THR A 89 22.08 -2.01 -4.06
CA THR A 89 23.24 -1.69 -4.91
C THR A 89 23.39 -2.70 -6.05
N GLN A 90 23.41 -4.00 -5.73
CA GLN A 90 23.52 -5.07 -6.72
C GLN A 90 22.34 -5.07 -7.71
N TYR A 91 21.12 -4.85 -7.22
CA TYR A 91 19.94 -4.75 -8.07
C TYR A 91 20.01 -3.56 -9.04
N MET A 92 20.47 -2.40 -8.57
CA MET A 92 20.66 -1.23 -9.43
C MET A 92 21.74 -1.46 -10.49
N GLN A 93 22.84 -2.12 -10.14
CA GLN A 93 23.88 -2.53 -11.09
C GLN A 93 23.32 -3.46 -12.17
N PHE A 94 22.53 -4.47 -11.76
CA PHE A 94 21.87 -5.39 -12.68
C PHE A 94 20.93 -4.67 -13.66
N LEU A 95 20.23 -3.63 -13.19
CA LEU A 95 19.36 -2.78 -14.03
C LEU A 95 20.12 -1.72 -14.85
N ASN A 96 21.45 -1.69 -14.80
CA ASN A 96 22.29 -0.65 -15.41
C ASN A 96 21.88 0.79 -14.99
N LYS A 97 21.45 0.96 -13.74
CA LYS A 97 21.13 2.28 -13.17
C LYS A 97 22.36 2.90 -12.48
N PRO A 98 22.49 4.25 -12.45
CA PRO A 98 23.57 4.91 -11.73
C PRO A 98 23.55 4.56 -10.23
N VAL A 99 24.68 4.06 -9.72
CA VAL A 99 24.84 3.71 -8.31
C VAL A 99 25.57 4.82 -7.58
N SER A 100 24.91 5.35 -6.55
CA SER A 100 25.48 6.25 -5.56
C SER A 100 24.78 5.98 -4.22
N TYR A 101 25.39 6.39 -3.10
CA TYR A 101 24.76 6.30 -1.79
C TYR A 101 23.37 6.96 -1.78
N GLU A 102 23.27 8.15 -2.37
CA GLU A 102 22.00 8.89 -2.48
C GLU A 102 20.92 8.12 -3.25
N ASN A 103 21.27 7.52 -4.39
CA ASN A 103 20.30 6.75 -5.18
C ASN A 103 19.87 5.46 -4.47
N VAL A 104 20.80 4.77 -3.79
CA VAL A 104 20.49 3.57 -2.98
C VAL A 104 19.55 3.94 -1.83
N MET A 105 19.86 5.03 -1.12
CA MET A 105 19.03 5.52 -0.03
C MET A 105 17.65 5.96 -0.52
N LYS A 106 17.56 6.57 -1.70
CA LYS A 106 16.28 6.91 -2.33
C LYS A 106 15.43 5.66 -2.59
N CYS A 107 15.99 4.62 -3.22
CA CYS A 107 15.30 3.35 -3.43
C CYS A 107 14.81 2.72 -2.11
N TYR A 108 15.64 2.77 -1.06
CA TYR A 108 15.28 2.28 0.26
C TYR A 108 14.10 3.08 0.85
N ARG A 109 14.23 4.41 0.94
CA ARG A 109 13.19 5.29 1.52
C ARG A 109 11.88 5.21 0.76
N GLU A 110 11.92 5.18 -0.58
CA GLU A 110 10.72 5.00 -1.41
C GLU A 110 9.98 3.70 -1.10
N THR A 111 10.70 2.62 -0.77
CA THR A 111 10.10 1.33 -0.38
C THR A 111 9.57 1.38 1.06
N LEU A 112 10.37 1.90 1.98
CA LEU A 112 10.03 2.04 3.40
C LEU A 112 8.79 2.90 3.60
N GLN A 113 8.76 4.09 3.00
CA GLN A 113 7.62 4.99 3.14
C GLN A 113 6.36 4.45 2.49
N HIS A 114 6.47 3.76 1.35
CA HIS A 114 5.33 3.12 0.73
C HIS A 114 4.71 2.05 1.64
N ALA A 115 5.54 1.22 2.28
CA ALA A 115 5.07 0.26 3.27
C ALA A 115 4.44 0.93 4.49
N ARG A 116 5.05 2.00 5.03
CA ARG A 116 4.50 2.76 6.17
C ARG A 116 3.15 3.39 5.82
N THR A 117 3.02 4.00 4.65
CA THR A 117 1.75 4.58 4.18
C THR A 117 0.68 3.52 3.96
N ALA A 118 1.04 2.37 3.38
CA ALA A 118 0.12 1.24 3.22
C ALA A 118 -0.40 0.76 4.58
N LYS A 119 0.51 0.57 5.55
CA LYS A 119 0.14 0.20 6.93
C LYS A 119 -0.80 1.22 7.55
N TYR A 120 -0.46 2.51 7.48
CA TYR A 120 -1.26 3.60 8.03
C TYR A 120 -2.70 3.60 7.48
N LEU A 121 -2.85 3.56 6.15
CA LEU A 121 -4.15 3.57 5.50
C LEU A 121 -4.96 2.32 5.83
N ILE A 122 -4.34 1.14 5.78
CA ILE A 122 -5.04 -0.12 6.07
C ILE A 122 -5.45 -0.19 7.54
N ALA A 123 -4.58 0.21 8.47
CA ALA A 123 -4.89 0.24 9.89
C ALA A 123 -6.09 1.16 10.17
N ARG A 124 -6.00 2.43 9.76
CA ARG A 124 -7.03 3.43 10.03
C ARG A 124 -8.36 3.11 9.33
N ILE A 125 -8.30 2.76 8.05
CA ILE A 125 -9.52 2.64 7.24
C ILE A 125 -10.14 1.25 7.33
N VAL A 126 -9.33 0.19 7.25
CA VAL A 126 -9.82 -1.19 7.16
C VAL A 126 -9.98 -1.83 8.54
N ILE A 127 -8.98 -1.68 9.39
CA ILE A 127 -8.96 -2.30 10.73
C ILE A 127 -9.80 -1.47 11.69
N GLU A 128 -9.51 -0.18 11.84
CA GLU A 128 -10.23 0.72 12.75
C GLU A 128 -11.57 1.20 12.19
N ARG A 129 -11.87 0.86 10.91
CA ARG A 129 -13.13 1.18 10.21
C ARG A 129 -13.42 2.69 10.11
N GLN A 130 -12.41 3.56 10.26
CA GLN A 130 -12.57 5.00 10.09
C GLN A 130 -12.91 5.35 8.63
N PRO A 131 -13.71 6.40 8.38
CA PRO A 131 -13.89 6.94 7.05
C PRO A 131 -12.61 7.66 6.59
N PHE A 132 -12.46 7.81 5.28
CA PHE A 132 -11.48 8.77 4.77
C PHE A 132 -11.92 10.20 5.13
N ASP A 133 -10.96 11.00 5.57
CA ASP A 133 -11.08 12.45 5.72
C ASP A 133 -9.91 13.14 5.01
N GLU A 134 -9.96 14.46 4.89
CA GLU A 134 -8.90 15.22 4.22
C GLU A 134 -7.54 15.05 4.92
N ALA A 135 -7.54 15.02 6.26
CA ALA A 135 -6.33 14.82 7.05
C ALA A 135 -5.67 13.47 6.75
N THR A 136 -6.46 12.43 6.48
CA THR A 136 -5.99 11.09 6.14
C THR A 136 -5.24 11.10 4.82
N PHE A 137 -5.77 11.76 3.79
CA PHE A 137 -5.07 11.89 2.50
C PHE A 137 -3.78 12.69 2.61
N LYS A 138 -3.82 13.81 3.34
CA LYS A 138 -2.65 14.65 3.58
C LYS A 138 -1.58 13.90 4.37
N GLU A 139 -1.94 13.22 5.44
CA GLU A 139 -1.00 12.44 6.25
C GLU A 139 -0.41 11.26 5.47
N ALA A 140 -1.23 10.55 4.69
CA ALA A 140 -0.74 9.46 3.84
C ALA A 140 0.27 9.96 2.78
N ASN A 141 0.01 11.11 2.15
CA ASN A 141 0.97 11.73 1.23
C ASN A 141 2.24 12.21 1.96
N ARG A 142 2.10 12.78 3.16
CA ARG A 142 3.24 13.20 4.00
C ARG A 142 4.14 12.01 4.32
N LEU A 143 3.57 10.90 4.78
CA LEU A 143 4.31 9.66 5.05
C LEU A 143 4.99 9.13 3.79
N LEU A 144 4.26 9.10 2.68
CA LEU A 144 4.73 8.53 1.41
C LEU A 144 5.92 9.28 0.82
N THR A 145 5.96 10.60 1.04
CA THR A 145 6.99 11.50 0.50
C THR A 145 8.10 11.81 1.51
N TYR A 146 7.96 11.35 2.76
CA TYR A 146 8.85 11.71 3.86
C TYR A 146 10.33 11.38 3.55
N ASN A 147 11.18 12.40 3.70
CA ASN A 147 12.64 12.32 3.54
C ASN A 147 13.09 11.84 2.13
N ASN A 148 12.26 12.10 1.11
CA ASN A 148 12.57 11.86 -0.29
C ASN A 148 12.74 13.19 -1.03
N ASP A 149 13.83 13.89 -0.72
CA ASP A 149 14.20 15.14 -1.34
C ASP A 149 14.53 14.92 -2.84
N LEU A 150 14.13 15.86 -3.69
CA LEU A 150 14.53 15.83 -5.11
C LEU A 150 15.95 16.37 -5.28
N SER A 151 16.29 17.37 -4.48
CA SER A 151 17.62 17.96 -4.36
C SER A 151 17.72 18.68 -3.00
N PRO A 152 18.92 19.08 -2.54
CA PRO A 152 19.06 19.89 -1.34
C PRO A 152 18.29 21.23 -1.39
N GLN A 153 17.99 21.73 -2.59
CA GLN A 153 17.23 22.96 -2.82
C GLN A 153 15.72 22.70 -2.99
N GLU A 154 15.32 21.44 -3.17
CA GLU A 154 13.94 20.99 -3.36
C GLU A 154 13.61 19.91 -2.31
N PRO A 155 13.40 20.32 -1.05
CA PRO A 155 13.10 19.40 0.03
C PRO A 155 11.72 18.78 -0.16
N TRP A 156 11.52 17.57 0.34
CA TRP A 156 10.27 16.82 0.26
C TRP A 156 9.05 17.55 0.81
N THR A 157 9.24 18.53 1.70
CA THR A 157 8.18 19.40 2.20
C THR A 157 7.67 20.42 1.17
N ALA A 158 8.46 20.72 0.13
CA ALA A 158 8.11 21.66 -0.93
C ALA A 158 7.31 21.01 -2.07
N HIS A 159 7.56 19.72 -2.38
CA HIS A 159 6.86 18.94 -3.42
C HIS A 159 6.02 17.77 -2.88
N GLY A 160 5.95 17.61 -1.57
CA GLY A 160 5.19 16.57 -0.89
C GLY A 160 4.65 17.10 0.43
N GLY A 161 4.76 16.30 1.50
CA GLY A 161 4.47 16.81 2.83
C GLY A 161 3.00 16.88 3.21
N GLY A 162 2.10 16.33 2.39
CA GLY A 162 0.67 16.36 2.68
C GLY A 162 -0.02 17.68 2.33
N ASN A 163 0.62 18.54 1.54
CA ASN A 163 0.01 19.77 1.07
C ASN A 163 -0.55 19.58 -0.34
N TYR A 164 -1.74 20.13 -0.59
CA TYR A 164 -2.23 20.23 -1.96
C TYR A 164 -1.34 21.16 -2.77
N ARG A 165 -1.17 20.85 -4.06
CA ARG A 165 -0.30 21.63 -4.92
C ARG A 165 -0.83 23.07 -5.05
N PRO A 166 0.02 24.09 -4.83
CA PRO A 166 -0.39 25.48 -4.94
C PRO A 166 -0.32 26.04 -6.37
N TRP A 167 0.34 25.35 -7.30
CA TRP A 167 0.40 25.71 -8.72
C TRP A 167 0.06 24.52 -9.62
N GLY A 168 -0.33 24.81 -10.86
CA GLY A 168 -0.56 23.79 -11.88
C GLY A 168 0.76 23.11 -12.27
N MET A 169 0.72 21.83 -12.63
CA MET A 169 1.85 21.26 -13.38
C MET A 169 1.87 21.97 -14.73
N ALA A 170 2.83 22.86 -14.93
CA ALA A 170 2.87 23.75 -16.09
C ALA A 170 2.67 22.93 -17.38
N ARG A 171 1.51 23.13 -18.04
CA ARG A 171 1.08 22.51 -19.31
C ARG A 171 0.48 21.09 -19.26
N ASP A 172 -0.07 20.64 -18.14
CA ASP A 172 -0.90 19.42 -18.17
C ASP A 172 -2.41 19.73 -18.03
N PRO A 173 -3.13 19.93 -19.16
CA PRO A 173 -4.56 20.25 -19.14
C PRO A 173 -5.45 19.11 -18.64
N ARG A 174 -4.88 17.93 -18.35
CA ARG A 174 -5.62 16.75 -17.88
C ARG A 174 -6.04 16.85 -16.41
N PHE A 175 -5.43 17.73 -15.63
CA PHE A 175 -5.65 17.84 -14.19
C PHE A 175 -6.38 19.11 -13.79
N LEU A 176 -7.09 19.04 -12.67
CA LEU A 176 -7.87 20.15 -12.11
C LEU A 176 -6.99 21.37 -11.77
N ASP A 177 -7.52 22.59 -11.88
CA ASP A 177 -6.74 23.76 -11.48
C ASP A 177 -6.57 23.85 -9.94
N PRO A 178 -5.41 24.31 -9.43
CA PRO A 178 -5.13 24.39 -7.98
C PRO A 178 -6.23 25.01 -7.11
N PRO A 179 -6.88 26.14 -7.52
CA PRO A 179 -7.93 26.76 -6.71
C PRO A 179 -9.15 25.86 -6.46
N GLN A 180 -9.36 24.83 -7.30
CA GLN A 180 -10.51 23.93 -7.22
C GLN A 180 -10.20 22.62 -6.48
N ILE A 181 -8.93 22.31 -6.17
CA ILE A 181 -8.52 21.04 -5.56
C ILE A 181 -9.23 20.81 -4.23
N SER A 182 -9.23 21.82 -3.34
CA SER A 182 -9.79 21.68 -2.00
C SER A 182 -11.29 21.37 -2.03
N SER A 183 -12.06 22.05 -2.88
CA SER A 183 -13.50 21.79 -3.01
C SER A 183 -13.78 20.44 -3.67
N ALA A 184 -13.02 20.06 -4.69
CA ALA A 184 -13.18 18.78 -5.38
C ALA A 184 -12.84 17.58 -4.48
N MET A 185 -11.75 17.67 -3.71
CA MET A 185 -11.39 16.66 -2.72
C MET A 185 -12.45 16.55 -1.62
N LEU A 186 -12.94 17.66 -1.08
CA LEU A 186 -13.99 17.65 -0.07
C LEU A 186 -15.27 16.99 -0.58
N GLY A 187 -15.70 17.30 -1.81
CA GLY A 187 -16.85 16.65 -2.45
C GLY A 187 -16.66 15.14 -2.57
N MET A 188 -15.49 14.70 -3.06
CA MET A 188 -15.15 13.28 -3.18
C MET A 188 -15.15 12.56 -1.82
N ILE A 189 -14.59 13.20 -0.80
CA ILE A 189 -14.49 12.66 0.57
C ILE A 189 -15.89 12.47 1.18
N ASN A 190 -16.77 13.47 1.03
CA ASN A 190 -18.13 13.41 1.58
C ASN A 190 -18.96 12.28 0.94
N GLU A 191 -18.87 12.11 -0.38
CA GLU A 191 -19.50 11.00 -1.09
C GLU A 191 -18.93 9.65 -0.66
N LEU A 192 -17.60 9.54 -0.58
CA LEU A 192 -16.92 8.33 -0.15
C LEU A 192 -17.31 7.91 1.27
N ALA A 193 -17.37 8.86 2.21
CA ALA A 193 -17.78 8.59 3.58
C ALA A 193 -19.21 8.02 3.64
N THR A 194 -20.11 8.54 2.80
CA THR A 194 -21.49 8.03 2.68
C THR A 194 -21.51 6.59 2.17
N GLU A 195 -20.72 6.27 1.15
CA GLU A 195 -20.60 4.91 0.63
C GLU A 195 -19.97 3.95 1.65
N MET A 196 -18.94 4.36 2.38
CA MET A 196 -18.31 3.52 3.39
C MET A 196 -19.27 3.15 4.54
N ILE A 197 -20.11 4.09 4.97
CA ILE A 197 -21.18 3.82 5.94
C ILE A 197 -22.18 2.79 5.39
N ALA A 198 -22.53 2.88 4.10
CA ALA A 198 -23.41 1.91 3.47
C ALA A 198 -22.75 0.51 3.38
N LEU A 199 -21.46 0.45 3.03
CA LEU A 199 -20.67 -0.79 2.98
C LEU A 199 -20.59 -1.49 4.34
N ASP A 200 -20.48 -0.74 5.44
CA ASP A 200 -20.44 -1.31 6.79
C ASP A 200 -21.72 -2.02 7.21
N ARG A 201 -22.86 -1.58 6.66
CA ARG A 201 -24.16 -2.16 6.99
C ARG A 201 -24.48 -3.40 6.16
N GLN A 202 -23.72 -3.67 5.11
CA GLN A 202 -23.99 -4.75 4.17
C GLN A 202 -22.81 -5.72 4.06
N PRO A 203 -22.97 -6.99 4.45
CA PRO A 203 -21.92 -7.98 4.24
C PRO A 203 -21.61 -8.12 2.75
N LEU A 204 -20.36 -8.44 2.43
CA LEU A 204 -19.97 -8.73 1.05
C LEU A 204 -20.70 -10.00 0.59
N LYS A 205 -21.37 -9.91 -0.54
CA LYS A 205 -21.98 -11.04 -1.25
C LYS A 205 -21.46 -11.08 -2.69
N GLN A 206 -21.49 -12.27 -3.30
CA GLN A 206 -20.92 -12.49 -4.62
C GLN A 206 -21.54 -11.56 -5.68
N GLU A 207 -22.86 -11.34 -5.61
CA GLU A 207 -23.60 -10.45 -6.51
C GLU A 207 -23.14 -8.99 -6.46
N ASN A 208 -22.54 -8.54 -5.34
CA ASN A 208 -22.16 -7.15 -5.12
C ASN A 208 -20.65 -6.89 -5.32
N VAL A 209 -19.85 -7.92 -5.60
CA VAL A 209 -18.39 -7.78 -5.77
C VAL A 209 -18.06 -6.80 -6.89
N GLN A 210 -18.71 -6.95 -8.04
CA GLN A 210 -18.43 -6.13 -9.21
C GLN A 210 -18.82 -4.65 -8.99
N GLU A 211 -19.92 -4.40 -8.30
CA GLU A 211 -20.35 -3.05 -7.92
C GLU A 211 -19.33 -2.39 -6.98
N ARG A 212 -18.81 -3.12 -5.99
CA ARG A 212 -17.78 -2.59 -5.07
C ARG A 212 -16.46 -2.29 -5.78
N ILE A 213 -16.05 -3.13 -6.73
CA ILE A 213 -14.87 -2.85 -7.58
C ILE A 213 -15.11 -1.61 -8.44
N TRP A 214 -16.31 -1.49 -9.02
CA TRP A 214 -16.71 -0.34 -9.81
C TRP A 214 -16.63 0.96 -8.98
N ASN A 215 -17.22 0.98 -7.77
CA ASN A 215 -17.17 2.15 -6.90
C ASN A 215 -15.74 2.50 -6.46
N ALA A 216 -14.91 1.50 -6.12
CA ALA A 216 -13.51 1.74 -5.81
C ALA A 216 -12.76 2.40 -6.98
N CYS A 217 -12.98 1.91 -8.20
CA CYS A 217 -12.41 2.51 -9.41
C CYS A 217 -12.96 3.92 -9.66
N ARG A 218 -14.23 4.19 -9.33
CA ARG A 218 -14.87 5.52 -9.49
C ARG A 218 -14.14 6.59 -8.68
N PHE A 219 -13.89 6.32 -7.41
CA PHE A 219 -13.16 7.24 -6.54
C PHE A 219 -11.69 7.38 -6.95
N CYS A 220 -11.04 6.29 -7.38
CA CYS A 220 -9.67 6.37 -7.89
C CYS A 220 -9.57 7.20 -9.16
N HIS A 221 -10.52 7.04 -10.09
CA HIS A 221 -10.62 7.87 -11.30
C HIS A 221 -10.74 9.36 -10.92
N ARG A 222 -11.64 9.70 -9.98
CA ARG A 222 -11.80 11.07 -9.51
C ARG A 222 -10.52 11.61 -8.86
N PHE A 223 -9.84 10.82 -8.02
CA PHE A 223 -8.55 11.21 -7.42
C PHE A 223 -7.47 11.48 -8.49
N ILE A 224 -7.40 10.64 -9.53
CA ILE A 224 -6.46 10.79 -10.66
C ILE A 224 -6.67 12.13 -11.38
N LEU A 225 -7.93 12.52 -11.62
CA LEU A 225 -8.29 13.78 -12.29
C LEU A 225 -8.03 15.02 -11.42
N ILE A 226 -8.33 14.92 -10.12
CA ILE A 226 -8.04 16.01 -9.18
C ILE A 226 -6.51 16.23 -9.10
N HIS A 227 -5.74 15.14 -9.04
CA HIS A 227 -4.28 15.16 -8.92
C HIS A 227 -3.81 16.12 -7.80
N PRO A 228 -4.21 15.88 -6.55
CA PRO A 228 -4.20 16.90 -5.50
C PRO A 228 -2.80 17.31 -5.03
N PHE A 229 -1.81 16.41 -5.09
CA PHE A 229 -0.47 16.65 -4.55
C PHE A 229 0.53 17.04 -5.65
N MET A 230 1.70 17.53 -5.27
CA MET A 230 2.78 17.81 -6.22
C MET A 230 3.54 16.53 -6.64
N ASP A 231 3.80 15.63 -5.69
CA ASP A 231 4.35 14.30 -5.93
C ASP A 231 3.51 13.21 -5.23
N GLY A 232 3.65 11.98 -5.70
CA GLY A 232 3.12 10.79 -5.06
C GLY A 232 1.71 10.42 -5.50
N ASN A 233 1.02 11.21 -6.34
CA ASN A 233 -0.36 10.94 -6.77
C ASN A 233 -0.53 9.53 -7.35
N GLY A 234 0.41 9.08 -8.18
CA GLY A 234 0.43 7.72 -8.72
C GLY A 234 0.41 6.64 -7.63
N ARG A 235 1.33 6.72 -6.66
CA ARG A 235 1.41 5.76 -5.55
C ARG A 235 0.22 5.90 -4.60
N MET A 236 -0.21 7.14 -4.32
CA MET A 236 -1.37 7.45 -3.50
C MET A 236 -2.65 6.81 -4.03
N TYR A 237 -2.96 6.94 -5.32
CA TYR A 237 -4.20 6.37 -5.84
C TYR A 237 -4.16 4.82 -5.82
N ARG A 238 -2.98 4.21 -6.01
CA ARG A 238 -2.84 2.75 -5.94
C ARG A 238 -3.00 2.21 -4.51
N LEU A 239 -2.48 2.93 -3.52
CA LEU A 239 -2.74 2.67 -2.11
C LEU A 239 -4.21 2.92 -1.74
N PHE A 240 -4.81 3.97 -2.30
CA PHE A 240 -6.22 4.29 -2.12
C PHE A 240 -7.11 3.16 -2.67
N LEU A 241 -6.86 2.71 -3.91
CA LEU A 241 -7.54 1.55 -4.51
C LEU A 241 -7.41 0.31 -3.63
N THR A 242 -6.19 -0.02 -3.20
CA THR A 242 -5.93 -1.17 -2.32
C THR A 242 -6.74 -1.07 -1.03
N THR A 243 -6.75 0.10 -0.41
CA THR A 243 -7.46 0.35 0.85
C THR A 243 -8.97 0.22 0.66
N LEU A 244 -9.54 0.75 -0.44
CA LEU A 244 -10.96 0.62 -0.75
C LEU A 244 -11.37 -0.83 -1.02
N LEU A 245 -10.57 -1.59 -1.76
CA LEU A 245 -10.84 -3.01 -2.02
C LEU A 245 -10.83 -3.80 -0.70
N LEU A 246 -9.80 -3.61 0.13
CA LEU A 246 -9.72 -4.25 1.45
C LEU A 246 -10.90 -3.86 2.34
N ARG A 247 -11.27 -2.58 2.34
CA ARG A 247 -12.42 -2.07 3.10
C ARG A 247 -13.74 -2.71 2.66
N ALA A 248 -13.85 -3.01 1.37
CA ALA A 248 -14.97 -3.71 0.77
C ALA A 248 -14.98 -5.22 1.04
N GLY A 249 -13.96 -5.78 1.69
CA GLY A 249 -13.79 -7.21 1.93
C GLY A 249 -13.20 -7.96 0.75
N ILE A 250 -12.56 -7.25 -0.18
CA ILE A 250 -12.04 -7.77 -1.44
C ILE A 250 -10.50 -7.76 -1.38
N CYS A 251 -9.86 -8.79 -1.92
CA CYS A 251 -8.40 -8.85 -2.05
C CYS A 251 -7.83 -7.62 -2.79
N PRO A 252 -6.62 -7.13 -2.48
CA PRO A 252 -5.95 -6.13 -3.29
C PRO A 252 -5.68 -6.60 -4.73
N ALA A 253 -5.71 -5.69 -5.68
CA ALA A 253 -5.21 -5.94 -7.04
C ALA A 253 -3.67 -5.87 -7.04
N VAL A 254 -3.01 -6.92 -7.55
CA VAL A 254 -1.55 -7.00 -7.61
C VAL A 254 -1.09 -6.90 -9.06
N TYR A 255 -0.35 -5.84 -9.39
CA TYR A 255 0.09 -5.55 -10.75
C TYR A 255 1.40 -4.77 -10.75
N GLY A 256 2.00 -4.61 -11.93
CA GLY A 256 3.28 -3.92 -12.10
C GLY A 256 4.51 -4.80 -11.86
N LEU A 257 4.29 -6.10 -11.60
CA LEU A 257 5.35 -7.11 -11.46
C LEU A 257 6.09 -7.30 -12.79
N TYR A 258 5.33 -7.37 -13.89
CA TYR A 258 5.85 -7.57 -15.24
C TYR A 258 5.78 -6.28 -16.08
N VAL A 259 6.64 -6.17 -17.10
CA VAL A 259 6.67 -5.01 -18.02
C VAL A 259 5.31 -4.80 -18.68
N PHE A 260 4.67 -5.89 -19.12
CA PHE A 260 3.35 -5.82 -19.77
C PHE A 260 2.26 -5.29 -18.83
N ASP A 261 2.30 -5.64 -17.53
CA ASP A 261 1.35 -5.10 -16.56
C ASP A 261 1.53 -3.60 -16.40
N ARG A 262 2.78 -3.11 -16.39
CA ARG A 262 3.10 -1.68 -16.31
C ARG A 262 2.59 -0.90 -17.52
N MET A 263 2.70 -1.49 -18.72
CA MET A 263 2.14 -0.89 -19.93
C MET A 263 0.61 -0.84 -19.89
N ARG A 264 -0.04 -1.94 -19.52
CA ARG A 264 -1.51 -2.01 -19.41
C ARG A 264 -2.05 -1.10 -18.30
N HIS A 265 -1.31 -0.98 -17.21
CA HIS A 265 -1.58 -0.04 -16.13
C HIS A 265 -1.56 1.40 -16.65
N TRP A 266 -0.52 1.77 -17.41
CA TRP A 266 -0.42 3.08 -18.04
C TRP A 266 -1.59 3.35 -19.01
N GLU A 267 -2.01 2.36 -19.81
CA GLU A 267 -3.19 2.50 -20.67
C GLU A 267 -4.49 2.69 -19.88
N ALA A 268 -4.64 1.95 -18.77
CA ALA A 268 -5.79 2.04 -17.88
C ALA A 268 -5.84 3.39 -17.17
N GLU A 269 -4.74 3.86 -16.60
CA GLU A 269 -4.64 5.20 -16.01
C GLU A 269 -4.85 6.28 -17.08
N THR A 270 -4.25 6.13 -18.26
CA THR A 270 -4.41 7.11 -19.35
C THR A 270 -5.84 7.23 -19.84
N SER A 271 -6.60 6.13 -19.81
CA SER A 271 -7.99 6.14 -20.21
C SER A 271 -8.90 6.98 -19.30
N CYS A 272 -8.47 7.28 -18.08
CA CYS A 272 -9.16 8.22 -17.20
C CYS A 272 -9.14 9.65 -17.76
N TYR A 273 -8.18 9.98 -18.62
CA TYR A 273 -8.06 11.34 -19.17
C TYR A 273 -8.88 11.60 -20.44
N LEU A 274 -9.44 10.56 -21.08
CA LEU A 274 -9.89 10.61 -22.48
C LEU A 274 -11.34 11.08 -22.69
N GLN A 275 -12.13 11.23 -21.64
CA GLN A 275 -13.43 11.90 -21.70
C GLN A 275 -13.19 13.39 -21.43
N ASP A 276 -13.92 14.32 -22.06
CA ASP A 276 -13.78 15.78 -21.93
C ASP A 276 -13.97 16.27 -20.47
N ASN A 277 -13.05 15.91 -19.59
CA ASN A 277 -13.19 16.03 -18.15
C ASN A 277 -13.00 17.47 -17.67
N GLN A 278 -12.50 18.38 -18.52
CA GLN A 278 -12.46 19.81 -18.20
C GLN A 278 -13.87 20.39 -17.99
N ALA A 279 -14.86 19.96 -18.79
CA ALA A 279 -16.25 20.39 -18.60
C ALA A 279 -16.90 19.76 -17.34
N LEU A 280 -16.46 18.56 -16.97
CA LEU A 280 -16.96 17.80 -15.80
C LEU A 280 -16.32 18.23 -14.47
N LEU A 281 -15.18 18.92 -14.52
CA LEU A 281 -14.49 19.50 -13.37
C LEU A 281 -15.05 20.90 -13.00
N SER A 282 -15.68 21.60 -13.95
CA SER A 282 -16.27 22.92 -13.76
C SER A 282 -17.70 22.90 -13.21
N GLU A 283 -18.47 21.85 -13.52
CA GLU A 283 -19.78 21.64 -12.93
C GLU A 283 -19.62 20.68 -11.75
N ALA A 284 -20.38 20.85 -10.67
CA ALA A 284 -20.33 19.98 -9.49
C ALA A 284 -20.84 18.54 -9.76
N GLU A 285 -20.75 18.07 -11.01
CA GLU A 285 -21.30 16.86 -11.60
C GLU A 285 -20.26 15.74 -11.80
N LEU A 286 -19.12 15.79 -11.09
CA LEU A 286 -18.24 14.60 -10.93
C LEU A 286 -18.98 13.39 -10.32
N VAL A 287 -20.22 13.58 -9.84
CA VAL A 287 -21.09 12.59 -9.21
C VAL A 287 -21.69 11.59 -10.22
N THR A 288 -21.94 12.00 -11.47
CA THR A 288 -22.73 11.23 -12.45
C THR A 288 -21.90 10.37 -13.40
N PHE A 289 -20.57 10.53 -13.44
CA PHE A 289 -19.72 9.78 -14.36
C PHE A 289 -19.14 8.52 -13.71
N GLY A 290 -19.34 7.36 -14.35
CA GLY A 290 -18.74 6.09 -13.91
C GLY A 290 -17.21 6.06 -14.14
N PRO A 291 -16.44 5.18 -13.48
CA PRO A 291 -15.03 5.00 -13.78
C PRO A 291 -14.78 4.62 -15.25
N SER A 292 -13.55 4.86 -15.70
CA SER A 292 -13.08 4.26 -16.95
C SER A 292 -13.28 2.74 -16.95
N GLN A 293 -13.94 2.22 -17.99
CA GLN A 293 -14.10 0.78 -18.18
C GLN A 293 -12.75 0.07 -18.33
N LYS A 294 -11.75 0.73 -18.92
CA LYS A 294 -10.39 0.16 -19.04
C LYS A 294 -9.73 0.02 -17.66
N LEU A 295 -9.91 1.00 -16.77
CA LEU A 295 -9.44 0.91 -15.38
C LEU A 295 -10.10 -0.27 -14.65
N VAL A 296 -11.42 -0.41 -14.76
CA VAL A 296 -12.16 -1.49 -14.09
C VAL A 296 -11.76 -2.86 -14.64
N ASN A 297 -11.65 -2.99 -15.96
CA ASN A 297 -11.20 -4.23 -16.59
C ASN A 297 -9.78 -4.59 -16.17
N PHE A 298 -8.89 -3.60 -16.10
CA PHE A 298 -7.52 -3.79 -15.62
C PHE A 298 -7.50 -4.27 -14.17
N VAL A 299 -8.27 -3.64 -13.27
CA VAL A 299 -8.38 -4.08 -11.87
C VAL A 299 -8.87 -5.52 -11.82
N ASN A 300 -9.98 -5.85 -12.48
CA ASN A 300 -10.52 -7.22 -12.52
C ASN A 300 -9.47 -8.26 -12.95
N GLN A 301 -8.66 -7.96 -13.97
CA GLN A 301 -7.59 -8.83 -14.46
C GLN A 301 -6.48 -9.13 -13.45
N HIS A 302 -6.29 -8.27 -12.45
CA HIS A 302 -5.23 -8.39 -11.46
C HIS A 302 -5.72 -8.83 -10.08
N MET A 303 -6.98 -9.28 -10.01
CA MET A 303 -7.63 -9.79 -8.80
C MET A 303 -7.73 -11.32 -8.79
N TYR A 304 -7.52 -11.96 -9.94
CA TYR A 304 -7.80 -13.39 -10.15
C TYR A 304 -6.93 -14.35 -9.34
N CYS A 305 -5.78 -13.91 -8.81
CA CYS A 305 -4.93 -14.74 -7.95
C CYS A 305 -5.39 -14.71 -6.48
N GLY A 306 -6.37 -13.88 -6.11
CA GLY A 306 -6.81 -13.71 -4.73
C GLY A 306 -5.64 -13.52 -3.77
N TRP A 307 -5.74 -14.13 -2.58
CA TRP A 307 -4.67 -14.15 -1.58
C TRP A 307 -3.63 -15.26 -1.83
N THR A 308 -3.48 -15.73 -3.06
CA THR A 308 -2.53 -16.79 -3.40
C THR A 308 -1.45 -16.27 -4.34
N SER A 309 -0.22 -16.73 -4.10
CA SER A 309 0.90 -16.42 -4.97
C SER A 309 0.78 -17.13 -6.31
N PRO A 310 1.08 -16.45 -7.43
CA PRO A 310 1.32 -17.14 -8.69
C PRO A 310 2.68 -17.86 -8.74
N ASP A 311 3.64 -17.59 -7.83
CA ASP A 311 4.99 -18.17 -7.87
C ASP A 311 5.46 -18.71 -6.50
N GLU A 312 6.10 -19.89 -6.47
CA GLU A 312 6.71 -20.49 -5.27
C GLU A 312 7.91 -19.70 -4.71
N HIS A 313 8.40 -18.66 -5.41
CA HIS A 313 9.66 -17.98 -5.10
C HIS A 313 9.70 -17.31 -3.72
N VAL A 314 8.58 -16.78 -3.21
CA VAL A 314 8.55 -16.18 -1.86
C VAL A 314 8.64 -17.25 -0.78
N THR A 315 8.03 -18.42 -0.99
CA THR A 315 8.18 -19.57 -0.10
C THR A 315 9.63 -20.02 -0.03
N THR A 316 10.30 -20.14 -1.19
CA THR A 316 11.73 -20.47 -1.26
C THR A 316 12.60 -19.41 -0.58
N PHE A 317 12.31 -18.11 -0.78
CA PHE A 317 13.02 -17.02 -0.11
C PHE A 317 12.84 -17.05 1.41
N LEU A 318 11.62 -17.29 1.91
CA LEU A 318 11.33 -17.41 3.34
C LEU A 318 12.03 -18.61 3.99
N GLN A 319 12.12 -19.73 3.26
CA GLN A 319 12.86 -20.91 3.70
C GLN A 319 14.38 -20.65 3.75
N VAL A 320 14.93 -20.00 2.73
CA VAL A 320 16.37 -19.71 2.62
C VAL A 320 16.83 -18.64 3.62
N THR A 321 15.98 -17.67 3.94
CA THR A 321 16.30 -16.60 4.92
C THR A 321 16.04 -16.98 6.38
N GLY A 322 15.60 -18.22 6.65
CA GLY A 322 15.29 -18.70 8.00
C GLY A 322 14.08 -18.01 8.63
N GLN A 323 13.25 -17.33 7.84
CA GLN A 323 12.05 -16.64 8.30
C GLN A 323 10.78 -17.48 8.09
N SER A 324 10.89 -18.72 7.64
CA SER A 324 9.76 -19.65 7.60
C SER A 324 9.27 -19.91 9.03
N THR A 325 8.04 -19.54 9.30
CA THR A 325 7.34 -19.87 10.54
C THR A 325 7.32 -21.38 10.75
N GLY A 326 8.17 -21.88 11.64
CA GLY A 326 7.85 -23.00 12.54
C GLY A 326 7.66 -24.40 11.96
N GLN A 327 8.04 -24.71 10.72
CA GLN A 327 8.17 -26.11 10.29
C GLN A 327 9.64 -26.46 10.08
N LYS A 328 10.16 -27.34 10.95
CA LYS A 328 11.40 -28.07 10.67
C LYS A 328 11.24 -28.73 9.30
N PRO A 329 12.28 -28.70 8.44
CA PRO A 329 12.29 -29.56 7.27
C PRO A 329 12.14 -31.00 7.75
N GLU A 330 11.09 -31.69 7.32
CA GLU A 330 11.03 -33.14 7.46
C GLU A 330 12.20 -33.72 6.66
N ASP A 331 13.03 -34.49 7.35
CA ASP A 331 14.14 -35.20 6.75
C ASP A 331 13.60 -36.20 5.71
N PRO A 332 13.91 -36.05 4.41
CA PRO A 332 13.47 -36.97 3.37
C PRO A 332 14.00 -38.41 3.58
N ALA A 333 14.95 -38.61 4.49
CA ALA A 333 15.51 -39.92 4.82
C ALA A 333 14.69 -40.73 5.86
N ALA A 334 13.72 -40.11 6.56
CA ALA A 334 12.98 -40.80 7.64
C ALA A 334 11.80 -41.66 7.16
N SER A 335 11.42 -41.60 5.87
CA SER A 335 10.26 -42.34 5.31
C SER A 335 10.60 -43.71 4.71
N LYS A 336 11.83 -44.22 4.89
CA LYS A 336 12.22 -45.57 4.43
C LYS A 336 12.61 -46.47 5.59
N MET A 337 11.64 -46.84 6.40
CA MET A 337 11.67 -48.11 7.13
C MET A 337 10.38 -48.88 6.87
N TYR A 338 10.48 -49.84 5.93
CA TYR A 338 9.48 -50.88 5.78
C TYR A 338 9.49 -51.81 7.01
N PRO A 339 8.32 -52.32 7.44
CA PRO A 339 8.24 -53.29 8.52
C PRO A 339 8.83 -54.64 8.10
N ARG A 340 9.52 -55.30 9.04
CA ARG A 340 9.72 -56.75 9.04
C ARG A 340 8.68 -57.40 9.92
#